data_AF-A0A977PZD2-F1
#
_entry.id   AF-A0A977PZD2-F1
#
_cell.length_a   1.000
_cell.length_b   1.000
_cell.length_c   1.000
_cell.angle_alpha   90.00
_cell.angle_beta   90.00
_cell.angle_gamma   90.00
#
_symmetry.space_group_name_H-M   'P 1'
#
loop_
_entity.id
_entity.type
_entity.pdbx_description
1 polymer ?
#
loop_
_entity_poly.entity_id
_entity_poly.type
_entity_poly.pdbx_seq_one_letter_code
_entity_poly.pdbx_strand_id
1 'polypeptide(L)'
;MAINLSQGNCELIWLSYQKSAELLSTGSLKKQLQHYIGQKIASQFSSFLPTWEQIPLKMCLTEQHLCYHSAIALKFCQPLGDPPEKLTRQIKQQLVESQEGSNQSLDLPFTVQIHHPEWLTFTISYDLLLPWLTYLESMLQTSIGRDSLVIGIDAPVPIADIQYTHARACAWLRLRTIEKNAARVSPLNSEVVSLVLPPVLSTLLEQVLRILDQPETLSPKQWQSQGLALSKKFLDYEAQAWQSRNGKNQSPSPHQQKSNFQIFQENLILITQALLQQLLVDKLGYPAPTQL
;
A
#
# COMPACT_ATOMS: atom_id res chain seq x y z
N MET A 1 12.95 34.87 -31.96
CA MET A 1 12.29 35.12 -30.66
C MET A 1 12.61 33.96 -29.75
N ALA A 2 13.53 34.15 -28.80
CA ALA A 2 13.86 33.15 -27.79
C ALA A 2 12.78 33.21 -26.70
N ILE A 3 12.08 32.10 -26.47
CA ILE A 3 11.11 31.96 -25.38
C ILE A 3 11.93 31.81 -24.10
N ASN A 4 11.95 32.85 -23.27
CA ASN A 4 12.43 32.79 -21.89
C ASN A 4 11.49 31.89 -21.08
N LEU A 5 11.76 30.59 -21.04
CA LEU A 5 11.19 29.70 -20.04
C LEU A 5 11.82 30.07 -18.70
N SER A 6 11.02 30.70 -17.84
CA SER A 6 11.39 31.15 -16.51
C SER A 6 12.09 30.06 -15.70
N GLN A 7 13.27 30.36 -15.17
CA GLN A 7 14.07 29.48 -14.30
C GLN A 7 13.25 28.85 -13.14
N GLY A 8 12.17 29.49 -12.69
CA GLY A 8 11.28 28.95 -11.65
C GLY A 8 10.50 27.68 -12.03
N ASN A 9 10.22 27.42 -13.32
CA ASN A 9 9.53 26.19 -13.74
C ASN A 9 10.48 24.98 -13.75
N CYS A 10 11.77 25.19 -13.99
CA CYS A 10 12.76 24.10 -13.98
C CYS A 10 13.08 23.61 -12.55
N GLU A 11 13.14 24.51 -11.56
CA GLU A 11 13.32 24.11 -10.16
C GLU A 11 12.12 23.34 -9.61
N LEU A 12 10.88 23.74 -9.96
CA LEU A 12 9.66 23.01 -9.57
C LEU A 12 9.59 21.60 -10.17
N ILE A 13 10.07 21.42 -11.41
CA ILE A 13 10.14 20.11 -12.06
C ILE A 13 11.25 19.25 -11.42
N TRP A 14 12.41 19.81 -11.10
CA TRP A 14 13.50 19.04 -10.48
C TRP A 14 13.16 18.61 -9.04
N LEU A 15 12.49 19.48 -8.27
CA LEU A 15 11.95 19.17 -6.94
C LEU A 15 10.83 18.12 -6.98
N SER A 16 10.06 18.04 -8.08
CA SER A 16 9.03 17.01 -8.23
C SER A 16 9.64 15.64 -8.55
N TYR A 17 10.75 15.57 -9.30
CA TYR A 17 11.48 14.33 -9.57
C TYR A 17 12.17 13.75 -8.33
N GLN A 18 12.88 14.56 -7.54
CA GLN A 18 13.50 14.09 -6.30
C GLN A 18 12.45 13.60 -5.29
N LYS A 19 11.34 14.35 -5.11
CA LYS A 19 10.24 13.91 -4.26
C LYS A 19 9.56 12.64 -4.77
N SER A 20 9.49 12.43 -6.08
CA SER A 20 8.92 11.19 -6.64
C SER A 20 9.75 9.96 -6.29
N ALA A 21 11.08 10.06 -6.29
CA ALA A 21 11.96 8.97 -5.83
C ALA A 21 11.85 8.71 -4.32
N GLU A 22 11.74 9.76 -3.50
CA GLU A 22 11.46 9.65 -2.06
C GLU A 22 10.06 9.10 -1.76
N LEU A 23 9.07 9.39 -2.59
CA LEU A 23 7.70 8.89 -2.41
C LEU A 23 7.56 7.44 -2.83
N LEU A 24 8.29 7.01 -3.86
CA LEU A 24 8.43 5.60 -4.18
C LEU A 24 9.13 4.84 -3.03
N SER A 25 10.13 5.44 -2.37
CA SER A 25 10.78 4.83 -1.21
C SER A 25 9.91 4.80 0.06
N THR A 26 8.85 5.61 0.15
CA THR A 26 7.93 5.56 1.31
C THR A 26 7.06 4.31 1.37
N GLY A 27 6.89 3.59 0.25
CA GLY A 27 5.99 2.42 0.17
C GLY A 27 4.51 2.70 0.45
N SER A 28 4.10 3.95 0.65
CA SER A 28 2.71 4.34 0.95
C SER A 28 1.97 4.69 -0.33
N LEU A 29 1.00 3.84 -0.68
CA LEU A 29 0.15 4.08 -1.83
C LEU A 29 -0.70 5.35 -1.68
N LYS A 30 -1.14 5.65 -0.45
CA LYS A 30 -1.86 6.89 -0.16
C LYS A 30 -1.01 8.12 -0.47
N LYS A 31 0.24 8.17 0.01
CA LYS A 31 1.15 9.31 -0.24
C LYS A 31 1.46 9.45 -1.74
N GLN A 32 1.69 8.33 -2.42
CA GLN A 32 1.88 8.30 -3.87
C GLN A 32 0.67 8.89 -4.62
N LEU A 33 -0.55 8.50 -4.24
CA LEU A 33 -1.78 9.03 -4.82
C LEU A 33 -2.01 10.50 -4.47
N GLN A 34 -1.77 10.91 -3.22
CA GLN A 34 -1.82 12.32 -2.79
C GLN A 34 -0.88 13.19 -3.63
N HIS A 35 0.36 12.73 -3.81
CA HIS A 35 1.35 13.46 -4.59
C HIS A 35 0.92 13.60 -6.05
N TYR A 36 0.46 12.51 -6.67
CA TYR A 36 -0.05 12.55 -8.03
C TYR A 36 -1.20 13.53 -8.19
N ILE A 37 -2.21 13.44 -7.31
CA ILE A 37 -3.36 14.35 -7.34
C ILE A 37 -2.86 15.79 -7.22
N GLY A 38 -2.00 16.06 -6.23
CA GLY A 38 -1.42 17.38 -6.00
C GLY A 38 -0.69 17.93 -7.22
N GLN A 39 0.16 17.11 -7.86
CA GLN A 39 0.89 17.51 -9.08
C GLN A 39 -0.06 17.84 -10.23
N LYS A 40 -1.08 17.00 -10.49
CA LYS A 40 -1.95 17.15 -11.66
C LYS A 40 -2.94 18.30 -11.55
N ILE A 41 -3.40 18.59 -10.33
CA ILE A 41 -4.29 19.73 -10.08
C ILE A 41 -3.51 21.03 -9.87
N ALA A 42 -2.19 20.97 -9.65
CA ALA A 42 -1.39 22.15 -9.35
C ALA A 42 -1.41 23.21 -10.46
N SER A 43 -1.46 22.79 -11.72
CA SER A 43 -1.53 23.72 -12.85
C SER A 43 -2.82 24.55 -12.88
N GLN A 44 -3.92 23.99 -12.38
CA GLN A 44 -5.25 24.62 -12.42
C GLN A 44 -5.57 25.40 -11.12
N PHE A 45 -4.98 25.00 -9.99
CA PHE A 45 -5.31 25.56 -8.67
C PHE A 45 -4.09 26.14 -7.93
N SER A 46 -3.05 26.54 -8.66
CA SER A 46 -1.72 26.93 -8.15
C SER A 46 -1.74 27.95 -7.01
N SER A 47 -2.71 28.85 -6.96
CA SER A 47 -2.86 29.88 -5.93
C SER A 47 -3.40 29.39 -4.59
N PHE A 48 -3.97 28.18 -4.52
CA PHE A 48 -4.67 27.67 -3.34
C PHE A 48 -4.34 26.21 -3.01
N LEU A 49 -3.22 25.70 -3.51
CA LEU A 49 -2.86 24.30 -3.31
C LEU A 49 -2.65 23.98 -1.84
N PRO A 50 -3.44 23.06 -1.24
CA PRO A 50 -2.98 22.41 -0.02
C PRO A 50 -1.65 21.72 -0.32
N THR A 51 -0.74 21.68 0.66
CA THR A 51 0.40 20.76 0.57
C THR A 51 -0.15 19.38 0.28
N TRP A 52 0.39 18.63 -0.69
CA TRP A 52 -0.20 17.37 -1.17
C TRP A 52 -0.54 16.38 -0.05
N GLU A 53 0.22 16.38 1.05
CA GLU A 53 -0.06 15.63 2.29
C GLU A 53 -1.44 15.89 2.93
N GLN A 54 -1.98 17.09 2.71
CA GLN A 54 -3.28 17.53 3.23
C GLN A 54 -4.45 17.13 2.33
N ILE A 55 -4.20 16.54 1.16
CA ILE A 55 -5.26 16.01 0.30
C ILE A 55 -5.98 14.88 1.06
N PRO A 56 -7.27 15.03 1.40
CA PRO A 56 -7.95 14.04 2.21
C PRO A 56 -8.15 12.78 1.38
N LEU A 57 -7.51 11.68 1.78
CA LEU A 57 -7.73 10.35 1.23
C LEU A 57 -8.12 9.39 2.36
N LYS A 58 -9.28 8.76 2.22
CA LYS A 58 -9.76 7.69 3.10
C LYS A 58 -9.77 6.37 2.33
N MET A 59 -8.98 5.41 2.80
CA MET A 59 -8.95 4.07 2.23
C MET A 59 -10.24 3.30 2.53
N CYS A 60 -10.69 2.50 1.57
CA CYS A 60 -11.78 1.54 1.66
C CYS A 60 -11.42 0.30 0.83
N LEU A 61 -11.78 -0.89 1.30
CA LEU A 61 -11.55 -2.14 0.58
C LEU A 61 -12.87 -2.79 0.22
N THR A 62 -12.91 -3.36 -0.98
CA THR A 62 -14.01 -4.21 -1.48
C THR A 62 -13.46 -5.60 -1.83
N GLU A 63 -14.31 -6.53 -2.25
CA GLU A 63 -13.87 -7.89 -2.59
C GLU A 63 -12.90 -7.96 -3.78
N GLN A 64 -12.91 -6.94 -4.66
CA GLN A 64 -12.14 -6.92 -5.92
C GLN A 64 -11.23 -5.70 -6.07
N HIS A 65 -11.42 -4.68 -5.24
CA HIS A 65 -10.76 -3.40 -5.42
C HIS A 65 -10.32 -2.76 -4.10
N LEU A 66 -9.20 -2.06 -4.18
CA LEU A 66 -8.77 -1.04 -3.23
C LEU A 66 -9.29 0.33 -3.71
N CYS A 67 -10.00 1.02 -2.83
CA CYS A 67 -10.59 2.32 -3.11
C CYS A 67 -9.99 3.40 -2.19
N TYR A 68 -9.75 4.58 -2.72
CA TYR A 68 -9.53 5.78 -1.92
C TYR A 68 -10.61 6.81 -2.22
N HIS A 69 -11.21 7.34 -1.16
CA HIS A 69 -12.21 8.39 -1.26
C HIS A 69 -11.60 9.73 -0.89
N SER A 70 -11.90 10.75 -1.69
CA SER A 70 -11.41 12.10 -1.51
C SER A 70 -12.52 13.13 -1.60
N ALA A 71 -12.63 13.97 -0.57
CA ALA A 71 -13.47 15.16 -0.57
C ALA A 71 -12.65 16.43 -0.85
N ILE A 72 -11.63 16.32 -1.72
CA ILE A 72 -10.68 17.41 -2.01
C ILE A 72 -11.37 18.67 -2.54
N ALA A 73 -12.48 18.54 -3.30
CA ALA A 73 -13.23 19.67 -3.82
C ALA A 73 -13.70 20.63 -2.71
N LEU A 74 -14.05 20.12 -1.52
CA LEU A 74 -14.46 20.93 -0.38
C LEU A 74 -13.35 21.88 0.11
N LYS A 75 -12.07 21.51 -0.08
CA LYS A 75 -10.93 22.38 0.26
C LYS A 75 -10.80 23.58 -0.66
N PHE A 76 -11.32 23.48 -1.89
CA PHE A 76 -11.25 24.53 -2.90
C PHE A 76 -12.52 25.39 -3.00
N CYS A 77 -13.62 25.00 -2.33
CA CYS A 77 -14.88 25.74 -2.36
C CYS A 77 -14.74 27.16 -1.79
N GLN A 78 -14.17 27.31 -0.59
CA GLN A 78 -14.02 28.63 0.04
C GLN A 78 -13.09 29.56 -0.75
N PRO A 79 -11.90 29.12 -1.20
CA PRO A 79 -10.99 30.03 -1.91
C PRO A 79 -11.49 30.45 -3.31
N LEU A 80 -12.25 29.60 -4.01
CA LEU A 80 -12.67 29.85 -5.39
C LEU A 80 -14.12 30.36 -5.51
N GLY A 81 -14.94 30.20 -4.47
CA GLY A 81 -16.37 30.56 -4.50
C GLY A 81 -17.24 29.67 -5.39
N ASP A 82 -16.67 28.61 -5.96
CA ASP A 82 -17.38 27.66 -6.80
C ASP A 82 -18.05 26.55 -5.96
N PRO A 83 -19.22 26.02 -6.41
CA PRO A 83 -19.89 24.93 -5.71
C PRO A 83 -19.07 23.62 -5.79
N PRO A 84 -19.12 22.76 -4.76
CA PRO A 84 -18.29 21.56 -4.67
C PRO A 84 -18.49 20.62 -5.85
N GLU A 85 -19.72 20.47 -6.34
CA GLU A 85 -20.03 19.62 -7.48
C GLU A 85 -19.28 20.03 -8.75
N LYS A 86 -19.20 21.34 -9.02
CA LYS A 86 -18.49 21.87 -10.19
C LYS A 86 -16.99 21.59 -10.07
N LEU A 87 -16.42 21.84 -8.89
CA LEU A 87 -15.01 21.60 -8.60
C LEU A 87 -14.66 20.11 -8.69
N THR A 88 -15.49 19.21 -8.15
CA THR A 88 -15.32 17.76 -8.26
C THR A 88 -15.23 17.32 -9.73
N ARG A 89 -16.12 17.82 -10.59
CA ARG A 89 -16.13 17.49 -12.03
C ARG A 89 -14.88 18.02 -12.73
N GLN A 90 -14.47 19.26 -12.45
CA GLN A 90 -13.26 19.85 -13.00
C GLN A 90 -12.01 19.07 -12.60
N ILE A 91 -11.87 18.74 -11.31
CA ILE A 91 -10.75 17.96 -10.79
C ILE A 91 -10.72 16.57 -11.44
N LYS A 92 -11.87 15.89 -11.54
CA LYS A 92 -11.94 14.59 -12.24
C LYS A 92 -11.47 14.72 -13.69
N GLN A 93 -12.00 15.69 -14.44
CA GLN A 93 -11.66 15.87 -15.84
C GLN A 93 -10.14 16.06 -16.01
N GLN A 94 -9.54 16.93 -15.20
CA GLN A 94 -8.11 17.17 -15.21
C GLN A 94 -7.28 15.92 -14.90
N LEU A 95 -7.72 15.10 -13.93
CA LEU A 95 -7.05 13.86 -13.57
C LEU A 95 -7.14 12.82 -14.71
N VAL A 96 -8.29 12.71 -15.38
CA VAL A 96 -8.49 11.75 -16.48
C VAL A 96 -7.70 12.17 -17.72
N GLU A 97 -7.77 13.43 -18.14
CA GLU A 97 -6.99 13.96 -19.28
C GLU A 97 -5.48 13.80 -19.03
N SER A 98 -5.06 13.95 -17.78
CA SER A 98 -3.67 13.75 -17.37
C SER A 98 -3.20 12.30 -17.41
N GLN A 99 -4.10 11.30 -17.33
CA GLN A 99 -3.76 9.89 -17.47
C GLN A 99 -3.57 9.49 -18.94
N GLU A 100 -4.35 10.08 -19.85
CA GLU A 100 -4.27 9.79 -21.29
C GLU A 100 -3.03 10.41 -21.95
N GLY A 101 -2.55 11.55 -21.43
CA GLY A 101 -1.49 12.33 -22.07
C GLY A 101 -0.06 12.14 -21.55
N SER A 102 0.20 11.37 -20.49
CA SER A 102 1.54 11.34 -19.87
C SER A 102 2.22 9.96 -19.86
N ASN A 103 3.36 9.86 -20.53
CA ASN A 103 4.35 8.76 -20.41
C ASN A 103 5.11 8.76 -19.05
N GLN A 104 4.68 9.53 -18.06
CA GLN A 104 5.43 9.82 -16.83
C GLN A 104 4.58 9.79 -15.54
N SER A 105 3.32 9.37 -15.60
CA SER A 105 2.48 9.28 -14.41
C SER A 105 2.64 7.93 -13.72
N LEU A 106 2.80 7.92 -12.39
CA LEU A 106 2.50 6.82 -11.46
C LEU A 106 2.40 5.43 -12.10
N ASP A 107 3.37 4.54 -11.84
CA ASP A 107 3.38 3.16 -12.35
C ASP A 107 2.18 2.31 -11.88
N LEU A 108 1.27 2.88 -11.08
CA LEU A 108 0.04 2.21 -10.66
C LEU A 108 -1.19 2.74 -11.41
N PRO A 109 -1.79 1.95 -12.31
CA PRO A 109 -3.04 2.31 -12.96
C PRO A 109 -4.22 2.29 -11.97
N PHE A 110 -5.06 3.32 -12.04
CA PHE A 110 -6.29 3.46 -11.27
C PHE A 110 -7.37 4.18 -12.08
N THR A 111 -8.63 3.97 -11.72
CA THR A 111 -9.78 4.67 -12.32
C THR A 111 -10.33 5.73 -11.37
N VAL A 112 -10.88 6.81 -11.92
CA VAL A 112 -11.45 7.93 -11.13
C VAL A 112 -12.94 8.06 -11.41
N GLN A 113 -13.76 7.99 -10.37
CA GLN A 113 -15.22 8.09 -10.45
C GLN A 113 -15.77 9.11 -9.45
N ILE A 114 -16.94 9.67 -9.76
CA ILE A 114 -17.70 10.52 -8.83
C ILE A 114 -18.80 9.63 -8.26
N HIS A 115 -18.72 9.31 -6.96
CA HIS A 115 -19.74 8.49 -6.29
C HIS A 115 -20.82 9.36 -5.63
N HIS A 116 -20.43 10.54 -5.15
CA HIS A 116 -21.30 11.59 -4.62
C HIS A 116 -20.81 12.93 -5.21
N PRO A 117 -21.66 13.96 -5.40
CA PRO A 117 -21.24 15.24 -6.00
C PRO A 117 -19.98 15.88 -5.39
N GLU A 118 -19.66 15.55 -4.14
CA GLU A 118 -18.53 16.11 -3.38
C GLU A 118 -17.35 15.13 -3.21
N TRP A 119 -17.47 13.89 -3.73
CA TRP A 119 -16.54 12.79 -3.47
C TRP A 119 -16.00 12.19 -4.76
N LEU A 120 -14.67 12.18 -4.86
CA LEU A 120 -13.93 11.39 -5.83
C LEU A 120 -13.56 10.03 -5.24
N THR A 121 -13.75 8.99 -6.02
CA THR A 121 -13.31 7.63 -5.70
C THR A 121 -12.23 7.24 -6.70
N PHE A 122 -11.09 6.85 -6.16
CA PHE A 122 -9.95 6.29 -6.89
C PHE A 122 -9.97 4.78 -6.68
N THR A 123 -10.12 4.00 -7.74
CA THR A 123 -10.28 2.55 -7.67
C THR A 123 -9.10 1.85 -8.34
N ILE A 124 -8.45 0.95 -7.60
CA ILE A 124 -7.33 0.11 -8.03
C ILE A 124 -7.80 -1.34 -7.95
N SER A 125 -7.80 -2.07 -9.07
CA SER A 125 -8.09 -3.51 -9.03
C SER A 125 -6.91 -4.27 -8.42
N TYR A 126 -7.19 -5.40 -7.78
CA TYR A 126 -6.11 -6.17 -7.17
C TYR A 126 -5.14 -6.78 -8.20
N ASP A 127 -5.60 -7.01 -9.43
CA ASP A 127 -4.72 -7.40 -10.54
C ASP A 127 -3.64 -6.34 -10.81
N LEU A 128 -4.00 -5.05 -10.69
CA LEU A 128 -3.09 -3.92 -10.87
C LEU A 128 -2.29 -3.61 -9.60
N LEU A 129 -2.80 -4.00 -8.43
CA LEU A 129 -2.09 -3.87 -7.15
C LEU A 129 -0.97 -4.91 -7.01
N LEU A 130 -1.09 -6.07 -7.66
CA LEU A 130 -0.12 -7.17 -7.54
C LEU A 130 1.31 -6.77 -7.93
N PRO A 131 1.58 -6.13 -9.09
CA PRO A 131 2.91 -5.62 -9.42
C PRO A 131 3.48 -4.67 -8.36
N TRP A 132 2.64 -3.81 -7.80
CA TRP A 132 3.04 -2.88 -6.75
C TRP A 132 3.39 -3.60 -5.44
N LEU A 133 2.64 -4.64 -5.07
CA LEU A 133 3.00 -5.48 -3.92
C LEU A 133 4.33 -6.20 -4.14
N THR A 134 4.59 -6.72 -5.35
CA THR A 134 5.89 -7.33 -5.68
C THR A 134 7.03 -6.31 -5.57
N TYR A 135 6.81 -5.08 -6.07
CA TYR A 135 7.79 -4.01 -5.94
C TYR A 135 8.03 -3.61 -4.48
N LEU A 136 6.96 -3.46 -3.69
CA LEU A 136 7.02 -3.13 -2.28
C LEU A 136 7.77 -4.21 -1.48
N GLU A 137 7.49 -5.48 -1.77
CA GLU A 137 8.21 -6.61 -1.17
C GLU A 137 9.71 -6.50 -1.40
N SER A 138 10.13 -6.33 -2.66
CA SER A 138 11.54 -6.18 -3.03
C SER A 138 12.19 -4.98 -2.31
N MET A 139 11.49 -3.84 -2.27
CA MET A 139 11.96 -2.64 -1.56
C MET A 139 12.15 -2.91 -0.06
N LEU A 140 11.16 -3.50 0.61
CA LEU A 140 11.23 -3.77 2.03
C LEU A 140 12.34 -4.78 2.36
N GLN A 141 12.54 -5.81 1.54
CA GLN A 141 13.63 -6.77 1.73
C GLN A 141 15.02 -6.10 1.66
N THR A 142 15.21 -5.10 0.80
CA THR A 142 16.49 -4.35 0.75
C THR A 142 16.72 -3.41 1.94
N SER A 143 15.67 -3.08 2.69
CA SER A 143 15.77 -2.24 3.89
C SER A 143 16.15 -3.03 5.15
N ILE A 144 15.89 -4.34 5.13
CA ILE A 144 16.19 -5.26 6.24
C ILE A 144 17.70 -5.50 6.31
N GLY A 145 18.34 -5.03 7.39
CA GLY A 145 19.77 -5.24 7.64
C GLY A 145 20.64 -3.98 7.72
N ARG A 146 20.06 -2.78 7.68
CA ARG A 146 20.80 -1.55 8.04
C ARG A 146 20.93 -1.46 9.55
N ASP A 147 22.11 -1.08 10.02
CA ASP A 147 22.48 -1.00 11.44
C ASP A 147 21.40 -0.26 12.26
N SER A 148 20.66 -1.03 13.05
CA SER A 148 19.63 -0.50 13.95
C SER A 148 20.31 0.07 15.19
N LEU A 149 20.17 1.38 15.40
CA LEU A 149 20.43 2.00 16.68
C LEU A 149 19.39 1.47 17.67
N VAL A 150 19.83 0.63 18.61
CA VAL A 150 19.00 0.14 19.71
C VAL A 150 18.51 1.34 20.51
N ILE A 151 17.28 1.77 20.26
CA ILE A 151 16.61 2.79 21.06
C ILE A 151 16.25 2.11 22.38
N GLY A 152 16.98 2.44 23.45
CA GLY A 152 16.66 1.96 24.79
C GLY A 152 15.25 2.42 25.19
N ILE A 153 14.31 1.49 25.33
CA ILE A 153 12.97 1.79 25.82
C ILE A 153 12.91 1.50 27.32
N ASP A 154 12.61 2.53 28.11
CA ASP A 154 12.60 2.53 29.59
C ASP A 154 11.41 1.79 30.25
N ALA A 155 10.61 1.03 29.49
CA ALA A 155 9.50 0.25 30.06
C ALA A 155 9.26 -1.06 29.30
N PRO A 156 9.02 -2.19 30.01
CA PRO A 156 8.69 -3.46 29.38
C PRO A 156 7.30 -3.35 28.75
N VAL A 157 7.31 -3.17 27.43
CA VAL A 157 6.10 -3.20 26.63
C VAL A 157 5.84 -4.67 26.27
N PRO A 158 4.62 -5.21 26.42
CA PRO A 158 4.33 -6.59 26.02
C PRO A 158 4.43 -6.70 24.49
N ILE A 159 5.59 -7.18 24.02
CA ILE A 159 5.97 -7.34 22.61
C ILE A 159 6.09 -8.82 22.19
N ALA A 160 5.87 -9.75 23.12
CA ALA A 160 5.96 -11.19 22.87
C ALA A 160 5.02 -11.65 21.75
N ASP A 161 3.82 -11.11 21.67
CA ASP A 161 2.86 -11.43 20.60
C ASP A 161 3.37 -10.98 19.22
N ILE A 162 4.03 -9.83 19.15
CA ILE A 162 4.61 -9.31 17.90
C ILE A 162 5.79 -10.19 17.47
N GLN A 163 6.69 -10.52 18.41
CA GLN A 163 7.82 -11.42 18.18
C GLN A 163 7.38 -12.82 17.74
N TYR A 164 6.37 -13.38 18.43
CA TYR A 164 5.78 -14.67 18.09
C TYR A 164 5.20 -14.64 16.67
N THR A 165 4.40 -13.63 16.33
CA THR A 165 3.84 -13.53 14.98
C THR A 165 4.90 -13.35 13.91
N HIS A 166 5.97 -12.59 14.17
CA HIS A 166 7.10 -12.48 13.26
C HIS A 166 7.75 -13.86 13.01
N ALA A 167 8.06 -14.61 14.07
CA ALA A 167 8.61 -15.95 13.96
C ALA A 167 7.67 -16.92 13.21
N ARG A 168 6.35 -16.81 13.41
CA ARG A 168 5.33 -17.55 12.66
C ARG A 168 5.36 -17.20 11.18
N ALA A 169 5.40 -15.92 10.82
CA ALA A 169 5.48 -15.49 9.42
C ALA A 169 6.76 -16.04 8.75
N CYS A 170 7.91 -15.99 9.43
CA CYS A 170 9.14 -16.62 8.96
C CYS A 170 8.99 -18.14 8.75
N ALA A 171 8.34 -18.85 9.69
CA ALA A 171 8.10 -20.29 9.58
C ALA A 171 7.19 -20.62 8.38
N TRP A 172 6.15 -19.83 8.15
CA TRP A 172 5.23 -20.00 7.03
C TRP A 172 5.93 -19.83 5.68
N LEU A 173 6.78 -18.81 5.55
CA LEU A 173 7.58 -18.60 4.34
C LEU A 173 8.55 -19.76 4.08
N ARG A 174 9.23 -20.27 5.12
CA ARG A 174 10.09 -21.46 4.98
C ARG A 174 9.32 -22.68 4.50
N LEU A 175 8.13 -22.92 5.06
CA LEU A 175 7.25 -24.02 4.62
C LEU A 175 6.89 -23.87 3.15
N ARG A 176 6.55 -22.66 2.69
CA ARG A 176 6.26 -22.38 1.27
C ARG A 176 7.46 -22.64 0.37
N THR A 177 8.67 -22.24 0.77
CA THR A 177 9.90 -22.53 0.01
C THR A 177 10.12 -24.04 -0.13
N ILE A 178 9.90 -24.81 0.94
CA ILE A 178 10.01 -26.27 0.91
C ILE A 178 8.93 -26.88 -0.02
N GLU A 179 7.68 -26.42 0.09
CA GLU A 179 6.57 -26.84 -0.80
C GLU A 179 6.91 -26.59 -2.28
N LYS A 180 7.44 -25.41 -2.61
CA LYS A 180 7.87 -25.06 -3.98
C LYS A 180 9.00 -25.95 -4.49
N ASN A 181 10.00 -26.21 -3.66
CA ASN A 181 11.14 -27.06 -4.02
C ASN A 181 10.72 -28.53 -4.21
N ALA A 182 9.71 -28.99 -3.47
CA ALA A 182 9.15 -30.33 -3.61
C ALA A 182 8.25 -30.48 -4.85
N ALA A 183 7.52 -29.42 -5.21
CA ALA A 183 6.65 -29.38 -6.39
C ALA A 183 7.46 -29.16 -7.69
N ARG A 184 8.01 -30.24 -8.26
CA ARG A 184 8.50 -30.23 -9.65
C ARG A 184 7.30 -30.15 -10.61
N VAL A 185 6.79 -28.96 -10.96
CA VAL A 185 5.68 -28.88 -11.93
C VAL A 185 5.83 -27.75 -12.95
N SER A 186 5.58 -28.19 -14.19
CA SER A 186 5.45 -27.56 -15.50
C SER A 186 4.79 -26.18 -15.57
N PRO A 187 5.09 -25.41 -16.63
CA PRO A 187 4.47 -24.11 -16.88
C PRO A 187 2.97 -24.28 -17.11
N LEU A 188 2.17 -23.58 -16.32
CA LEU A 188 0.71 -23.53 -16.42
C LEU A 188 0.29 -22.46 -17.43
N ASN A 189 -0.61 -22.84 -18.34
CA ASN A 189 -1.32 -21.90 -19.20
C ASN A 189 -2.08 -20.90 -18.33
N SER A 190 -1.71 -19.63 -18.46
CA SER A 190 -2.19 -18.55 -17.62
C SER A 190 -3.45 -17.95 -18.24
N GLU A 191 -4.62 -18.47 -17.89
CA GLU A 191 -5.85 -17.69 -18.09
C GLU A 191 -5.87 -16.57 -17.05
N VAL A 192 -5.89 -15.32 -17.54
CA VAL A 192 -6.01 -14.13 -16.70
C VAL A 192 -7.44 -14.09 -16.18
N VAL A 193 -7.63 -14.55 -14.95
CA VAL A 193 -8.90 -14.33 -14.24
C VAL A 193 -8.69 -13.32 -13.15
N SER A 194 -9.61 -12.36 -13.08
CA SER A 194 -9.54 -11.28 -12.12
C SER A 194 -9.47 -11.78 -10.67
N LEU A 195 -8.61 -11.13 -9.90
CA LEU A 195 -8.32 -11.46 -8.52
C LEU A 195 -9.46 -11.02 -7.57
N VAL A 196 -10.05 -11.99 -6.86
CA VAL A 196 -11.01 -11.73 -5.76
C VAL A 196 -10.34 -12.12 -4.44
N LEU A 197 -10.26 -11.19 -3.49
CA LEU A 197 -9.62 -11.46 -2.20
C LEU A 197 -10.65 -11.92 -1.16
N PRO A 198 -10.39 -13.03 -0.45
CA PRO A 198 -11.17 -13.42 0.71
C PRO A 198 -11.15 -12.31 1.77
N PRO A 199 -12.23 -12.12 2.55
CA PRO A 199 -12.34 -11.03 3.53
C PRO A 199 -11.16 -10.94 4.50
N VAL A 200 -10.65 -12.07 4.99
CA VAL A 200 -9.54 -12.09 5.95
C VAL A 200 -8.24 -11.58 5.31
N LEU A 201 -7.97 -11.95 4.06
CA LEU A 201 -6.82 -11.45 3.32
C LEU A 201 -6.94 -9.95 3.04
N SER A 202 -8.14 -9.48 2.70
CA SER A 202 -8.43 -8.04 2.57
C SER A 202 -8.17 -7.29 3.87
N THR A 203 -8.58 -7.82 5.03
CA THR A 203 -8.30 -7.16 6.32
C THR A 203 -6.82 -7.15 6.70
N LEU A 204 -6.05 -8.15 6.26
CA LEU A 204 -4.59 -8.15 6.42
C LEU A 204 -3.95 -7.08 5.53
N LEU A 205 -4.35 -7.00 4.25
CA LEU A 205 -3.93 -5.95 3.32
C LEU A 205 -4.26 -4.56 3.88
N GLU A 206 -5.46 -4.38 4.42
CA GLU A 206 -5.88 -3.13 5.06
C GLU A 206 -4.92 -2.70 6.15
N GLN A 207 -4.54 -3.64 7.02
CA GLN A 207 -3.67 -3.34 8.16
C GLN A 207 -2.24 -3.07 7.70
N VAL A 208 -1.75 -3.76 6.68
CA VAL A 208 -0.46 -3.49 6.02
C VAL A 208 -0.45 -2.07 5.45
N LEU A 209 -1.45 -1.69 4.65
CA LEU A 209 -1.55 -0.36 4.05
C LEU A 209 -1.67 0.73 5.12
N ARG A 210 -2.44 0.49 6.20
CA ARG A 210 -2.56 1.41 7.33
C ARG A 210 -1.23 1.69 8.01
N ILE A 211 -0.37 0.68 8.16
CA ILE A 211 0.96 0.84 8.76
C ILE A 211 1.86 1.67 7.86
N LEU A 212 1.89 1.36 6.56
CA LEU A 212 2.66 2.12 5.56
C LEU A 212 2.23 3.59 5.48
N ASP A 213 0.95 3.87 5.72
CA ASP A 213 0.39 5.22 5.70
C ASP A 213 0.64 6.02 6.99
N GLN A 214 1.17 5.40 8.06
CA GLN A 214 1.42 6.11 9.31
C GLN A 214 2.58 7.11 9.20
N PRO A 215 2.55 8.23 9.96
CA PRO A 215 3.70 9.11 10.09
C PRO A 215 4.80 8.46 10.93
N GLU A 216 6.06 8.76 10.63
CA GLU A 216 7.19 8.21 11.39
C GLU A 216 7.26 8.70 12.84
N THR A 217 6.57 9.81 13.14
CA THR A 217 6.55 10.51 14.43
C THR A 217 5.66 9.85 15.49
N LEU A 218 5.05 8.70 15.20
CA LEU A 218 4.24 7.99 16.20
C LEU A 218 5.07 7.58 17.42
N SER A 219 4.43 7.61 18.59
CA SER A 219 5.04 7.13 19.84
C SER A 219 5.24 5.61 19.82
N PRO A 220 6.20 5.07 20.61
CA PRO A 220 6.40 3.63 20.73
C PRO A 220 5.13 2.84 21.09
N LYS A 221 4.26 3.39 21.96
CA LYS A 221 2.97 2.76 22.33
C LYS A 221 2.02 2.65 21.13
N GLN A 222 1.99 3.66 20.25
CA GLN A 222 1.19 3.62 19.04
C GLN A 222 1.75 2.60 18.04
N TRP A 223 3.07 2.56 17.85
CA TRP A 223 3.71 1.54 17.01
C TRP A 223 3.46 0.13 17.52
N GLN A 224 3.51 -0.09 18.84
CA GLN A 224 3.15 -1.36 19.45
C GLN A 224 1.69 -1.73 19.15
N SER A 225 0.75 -0.79 19.32
CA SER A 225 -0.66 -1.03 19.00
C SER A 225 -0.86 -1.42 17.53
N GLN A 226 -0.11 -0.81 16.61
CA GLN A 226 -0.14 -1.18 15.19
C GLN A 226 0.45 -2.58 14.96
N GLY A 227 1.57 -2.91 15.62
CA GLY A 227 2.17 -4.24 15.56
C GLY A 227 1.23 -5.33 16.08
N LEU A 228 0.58 -5.12 17.23
CA LEU A 228 -0.42 -6.04 17.77
C LEU A 228 -1.63 -6.21 16.84
N ALA A 229 -2.11 -5.12 16.23
CA ALA A 229 -3.20 -5.18 15.27
C ALA A 229 -2.79 -5.99 14.02
N LEU A 230 -1.59 -5.77 13.48
CA LEU A 230 -1.06 -6.55 12.36
C LEU A 230 -0.88 -8.02 12.73
N SER A 231 -0.29 -8.30 13.89
CA SER A 231 -0.12 -9.65 14.42
C SER A 231 -1.45 -10.41 14.47
N LYS A 232 -2.50 -9.77 15.03
CA LYS A 232 -3.83 -10.37 15.09
C LYS A 232 -4.38 -10.69 13.70
N LYS A 233 -4.30 -9.75 12.75
CA LYS A 233 -4.79 -9.98 11.37
C LYS A 233 -4.03 -11.08 10.64
N PHE A 234 -2.73 -11.18 10.86
CA PHE A 234 -1.93 -12.26 10.32
C PHE A 234 -2.34 -13.62 10.91
N LEU A 235 -2.49 -13.72 12.24
CA LEU A 235 -2.90 -14.96 12.90
C LEU A 235 -4.33 -15.39 12.53
N ASP A 236 -5.25 -14.43 12.34
CA ASP A 236 -6.60 -14.70 11.81
C ASP A 236 -6.53 -15.31 10.39
N TYR A 237 -5.69 -14.74 9.52
CA TYR A 237 -5.42 -15.27 8.18
C TYR A 237 -4.80 -16.67 8.24
N GLU A 238 -3.80 -16.87 9.09
CA GLU A 238 -3.11 -18.13 9.27
C GLU A 238 -4.06 -19.26 9.70
N ALA A 239 -4.90 -18.98 10.70
CA ALA A 239 -5.90 -19.91 11.20
C ALA A 239 -6.90 -20.31 10.12
N GLN A 240 -7.40 -19.36 9.33
CA GLN A 240 -8.32 -19.64 8.23
C GLN A 240 -7.64 -20.46 7.12
N ALA A 241 -6.41 -20.10 6.74
CA ALA A 241 -5.66 -20.83 5.72
C ALA A 241 -5.41 -22.29 6.15
N TRP A 242 -5.13 -22.52 7.43
CA TRP A 242 -4.98 -23.87 7.99
C TRP A 242 -6.30 -24.65 8.00
N GLN A 243 -7.42 -24.03 8.37
CA GLN A 243 -8.75 -24.64 8.29
C GLN A 243 -9.11 -25.03 6.86
N SER A 244 -8.84 -24.17 5.87
CA SER A 244 -9.08 -24.48 4.46
C SER A 244 -8.21 -25.62 3.94
N ARG A 245 -6.98 -25.79 4.45
CA ARG A 245 -6.10 -26.91 4.09
C ARG A 245 -6.55 -28.25 4.68
N ASN A 246 -7.13 -28.25 5.89
CA ASN A 246 -7.49 -29.47 6.62
C ASN A 246 -8.97 -29.86 6.52
N GLY A 247 -9.84 -28.96 6.04
CA GLY A 247 -11.23 -29.26 5.75
C GLY A 247 -11.33 -30.27 4.60
N LYS A 248 -11.94 -31.43 4.86
CA LYS A 248 -12.16 -32.53 3.89
C LYS A 248 -13.07 -32.19 2.69
N ASN A 249 -13.42 -30.92 2.50
CA ASN A 249 -14.34 -30.49 1.46
C ASN A 249 -13.55 -29.96 0.26
N GLN A 250 -13.46 -30.84 -0.75
CA GLN A 250 -13.20 -30.53 -2.16
C GLN A 250 -12.23 -29.36 -2.39
N SER A 251 -10.94 -29.67 -2.38
CA SER A 251 -9.97 -28.83 -3.06
C SER A 251 -10.48 -28.54 -4.48
N PRO A 252 -10.78 -27.29 -4.87
CA PRO A 252 -10.73 -26.97 -6.29
C PRO A 252 -9.35 -27.42 -6.77
N SER A 253 -9.28 -28.04 -7.96
CA SER A 253 -8.08 -28.75 -8.40
C SER A 253 -6.80 -27.93 -8.11
N PRO A 254 -5.75 -28.53 -7.53
CA PRO A 254 -4.52 -27.83 -7.15
C PRO A 254 -3.76 -27.21 -8.34
N HIS A 255 -4.28 -27.33 -9.55
CA HIS A 255 -3.66 -26.85 -10.78
C HIS A 255 -4.35 -25.62 -11.39
N GLN A 256 -5.43 -25.08 -10.80
CA GLN A 256 -6.19 -23.98 -11.45
C GLN A 256 -6.46 -22.76 -10.59
N GLN A 257 -6.09 -22.75 -9.29
CA GLN A 257 -6.09 -21.51 -8.50
C GLN A 257 -4.84 -20.67 -8.80
N LYS A 258 -4.84 -20.11 -10.03
CA LYS A 258 -4.26 -18.86 -10.53
C LYS A 258 -3.01 -18.39 -9.81
N SER A 259 -1.87 -18.51 -10.49
CA SER A 259 -0.56 -17.98 -10.11
C SER A 259 -0.64 -16.60 -9.43
N ASN A 260 -1.43 -15.67 -9.97
CA ASN A 260 -1.57 -14.32 -9.41
C ASN A 260 -2.10 -14.28 -7.98
N PHE A 261 -3.06 -15.14 -7.61
CA PHE A 261 -3.57 -15.18 -6.23
C PHE A 261 -2.55 -15.74 -5.26
N GLN A 262 -1.82 -16.78 -5.68
CA GLN A 262 -0.75 -17.33 -4.87
C GLN A 262 0.40 -16.33 -4.68
N ILE A 263 0.80 -15.63 -5.75
CA ILE A 263 1.82 -14.57 -5.69
C ILE A 263 1.33 -13.44 -4.77
N PHE A 264 0.07 -13.02 -4.89
CA PHE A 264 -0.50 -11.99 -4.02
C PHE A 264 -0.42 -12.37 -2.54
N GLN A 265 -0.84 -13.59 -2.20
CA GLN A 265 -0.76 -14.11 -0.84
C GLN A 265 0.66 -14.14 -0.32
N GLU A 266 1.60 -14.64 -1.13
CA GLU A 266 3.00 -14.74 -0.75
C GLU A 266 3.64 -13.37 -0.53
N ASN A 267 3.42 -12.42 -1.45
CA ASN A 267 3.88 -11.04 -1.31
C ASN A 267 3.32 -10.40 -0.04
N LEU A 268 2.04 -10.61 0.27
CA LEU A 268 1.44 -10.04 1.47
C LEU A 268 2.04 -10.61 2.77
N ILE A 269 2.37 -11.91 2.78
CA ILE A 269 3.06 -12.54 3.93
C ILE A 269 4.48 -12.00 4.06
N LEU A 270 5.22 -11.86 2.95
CA LEU A 270 6.57 -11.28 2.93
C LEU A 270 6.57 -9.85 3.44
N ILE A 271 5.65 -9.01 2.95
CA ILE A 271 5.48 -7.63 3.42
C ILE A 271 5.11 -7.61 4.90
N THR A 272 4.20 -8.49 5.34
CA THR A 272 3.82 -8.57 6.77
C THR A 272 5.01 -8.93 7.65
N GLN A 273 5.82 -9.92 7.24
CA GLN A 273 7.04 -10.29 7.96
C GLN A 273 8.02 -9.12 8.04
N ALA A 274 8.27 -8.44 6.93
CA ALA A 274 9.17 -7.29 6.87
C ALA A 274 8.69 -6.13 7.75
N LEU A 275 7.40 -5.81 7.72
CA LEU A 275 6.81 -4.77 8.57
C LEU A 275 6.89 -5.12 10.06
N LEU A 276 6.61 -6.37 10.44
CA LEU A 276 6.76 -6.81 11.84
C LEU A 276 8.21 -6.69 12.29
N GLN A 277 9.18 -7.01 11.42
CA GLN A 277 10.60 -6.85 11.71
C GLN A 277 10.97 -5.38 11.91
N GLN A 278 10.59 -4.49 10.99
CA GLN A 278 10.84 -3.04 11.12
C GLN A 278 10.19 -2.46 12.37
N LEU A 279 8.96 -2.89 12.70
CA LEU A 279 8.28 -2.45 13.92
C LEU A 279 9.05 -2.88 15.17
N LEU A 280 9.49 -4.14 15.25
CA LEU A 280 10.25 -4.65 16.39
C LEU A 280 11.60 -3.95 16.51
N VAL A 281 12.38 -3.94 15.43
CA VAL A 281 13.79 -3.51 15.47
C VAL A 281 13.91 -1.99 15.45
N ASP A 282 13.27 -1.31 14.47
CA ASP A 282 13.51 0.11 14.21
C ASP A 282 12.60 1.01 15.05
N LYS A 283 11.36 0.57 15.32
CA LYS A 283 10.37 1.39 16.04
C LYS A 283 10.27 1.08 17.53
N LEU A 284 10.57 -0.15 17.93
CA LEU A 284 10.43 -0.63 19.31
C LEU A 284 11.76 -1.06 19.95
N GLY A 285 12.87 -1.17 19.22
CA GLY A 285 14.16 -1.56 19.79
C GLY A 285 14.24 -2.99 20.35
N TYR A 286 13.38 -3.90 19.89
CA TYR A 286 13.38 -5.32 20.28
C TYR A 286 13.89 -6.20 19.14
N PRO A 287 14.50 -7.35 19.45
CA PRO A 287 14.90 -8.31 18.43
C PRO A 287 13.67 -8.91 17.73
N ALA A 288 13.83 -9.22 16.44
CA ALA A 288 12.84 -9.92 15.62
C ALA A 288 13.26 -11.39 15.44
N PRO A 289 12.80 -12.33 16.30
CA PRO A 289 13.23 -13.72 16.23
C PRO A 289 12.72 -14.38 14.94
N THR A 290 13.60 -15.07 14.24
CA THR A 290 13.24 -15.79 12.99
C THR A 290 12.76 -17.22 13.26
N GLN A 291 12.85 -17.69 14.50
CA GLN A 291 12.50 -19.03 14.95
C GLN A 291 11.58 -18.95 16.17
N LEU A 292 10.71 -19.97 16.32
CA LEU A 292 9.82 -20.17 17.47
C LEU A 292 10.55 -20.93 18.57
#